data_AF-X1TAQ5-F1
#
_entry.id   AF-X1TAQ5-F1
#
_cell.length_a   1.000
_cell.length_b   1.000
_cell.length_c   1.000
_cell.angle_alpha   90.00
_cell.angle_beta   90.00
_cell.angle_gamma   90.00
#
_symmetry.space_group_name_H-M   'P 1'
#
loop_
_entity.id
_entity.type
_entity.pdbx_description
1 polymer ?
#
loop_
_entity_poly.entity_id
_entity_poly.type
_entity_poly.pdbx_seq_one_letter_code
_entity_poly.pdbx_strand_id
1 'polypeptide(L)' 'SSRQDTRMKLGGFLGDITFEGDLKEFVPFIKLGEYIHIGKQTSFGLGKYEIVEEV' A
#
# COMPACT_ATOMS: atom_id res chain seq x y z
N SER A 1 19.34 3.94 -5.62
CA SER A 1 20.46 4.55 -6.34
C SER A 1 21.30 5.31 -5.32
N SER A 2 22.45 4.77 -4.94
CA SER A 2 23.40 5.41 -4.02
C SER A 2 24.11 6.62 -4.66
N ARG A 3 23.68 7.06 -5.85
CA ARG A 3 24.27 8.19 -6.60
C ARG A 3 24.04 9.54 -5.92
N GLN A 4 23.09 9.62 -5.00
CA GLN A 4 22.85 10.77 -4.14
C GLN A 4 23.17 10.33 -2.71
N ASP A 5 24.24 10.87 -2.13
CA ASP A 5 24.70 10.56 -0.77
C ASP A 5 23.88 11.32 0.29
N THR A 6 22.56 11.16 0.19
CA THR A 6 21.58 11.84 1.05
C THR A 6 20.63 10.80 1.63
N ARG A 7 20.40 10.86 2.94
CA ARG A 7 19.37 10.05 3.59
C ARG A 7 17.99 10.43 3.08
N MET A 8 17.26 9.45 2.55
CA MET A 8 15.87 9.62 2.16
C MET A 8 14.96 9.54 3.39
N LYS A 9 14.06 10.51 3.56
CA LYS A 9 12.97 10.41 4.54
C LYS A 9 11.83 9.59 3.92
N LEU A 10 11.73 8.33 4.33
CA LEU A 10 10.65 7.43 3.94
C LEU A 10 9.62 7.39 5.06
N GLY A 11 8.41 7.87 4.78
CA GLY A 11 7.29 7.85 5.70
C GLY A 11 6.05 7.31 5.01
N GLY A 12 5.03 6.98 5.81
CA GLY A 12 3.78 6.44 5.32
C GLY A 12 2.78 6.30 6.47
N PHE A 13 1.62 5.75 6.14
CA PHE A 13 0.62 5.35 7.12
C PHE A 13 0.90 3.91 7.58
N LEU A 14 0.73 3.66 8.87
CA LEU A 14 0.75 2.33 9.49
C LEU A 14 -0.50 2.19 10.36
N GLY A 15 -1.19 1.07 10.21
CA GLY A 15 -2.45 0.78 10.89
C GLY A 15 -3.49 0.27 9.92
N ASP A 16 -4.73 0.25 10.39
CA ASP A 16 -5.85 -0.34 9.68
C ASP A 16 -6.79 0.74 9.12
N ILE A 17 -7.44 0.43 8.00
CA ILE A 17 -8.44 1.31 7.38
C ILE A 17 -9.60 0.45 6.90
N THR A 18 -10.81 0.87 7.24
CA THR A 18 -12.06 0.28 6.75
C THR A 18 -12.74 1.24 5.79
N PHE A 19 -13.24 0.72 4.67
CA PHE A 19 -13.99 1.47 3.67
C PHE A 19 -15.40 0.90 3.53
N GLU A 20 -16.40 1.76 3.34
CA GLU A 20 -17.80 1.40 3.15
C GLU A 20 -18.38 2.05 1.88
N GLY A 21 -19.39 1.42 1.28
CA GLY A 21 -20.07 1.89 0.06
C GLY A 21 -20.05 0.89 -1.09
N ASP A 22 -20.33 1.35 -2.32
CA ASP A 22 -20.24 0.52 -3.53
C ASP A 22 -18.79 0.41 -4.00
N LEU A 23 -18.12 -0.64 -3.52
CA LEU A 23 -16.71 -0.90 -3.81
C LEU A 23 -16.50 -1.94 -4.91
N LYS A 24 -17.57 -2.47 -5.50
CA LYS A 24 -17.53 -3.68 -6.35
C LYS A 24 -16.55 -3.54 -7.52
N GLU A 25 -16.52 -2.39 -8.17
CA GLU A 25 -15.62 -2.10 -9.29
C GLU A 25 -14.16 -1.97 -8.87
N PHE A 26 -13.90 -1.64 -7.60
CA PHE A 26 -12.57 -1.41 -7.05
C PHE A 26 -11.95 -2.66 -6.43
N VAL A 27 -12.77 -3.65 -6.03
CA VAL A 27 -12.29 -4.91 -5.41
C VAL A 27 -11.13 -5.56 -6.17
N PRO A 28 -11.14 -5.68 -7.52
CA PRO A 28 -10.03 -6.28 -8.24
C PRO A 28 -8.71 -5.52 -8.05
N PHE A 29 -8.77 -4.18 -8.00
CA PHE A 29 -7.59 -3.34 -7.78
C PHE A 29 -7.10 -3.38 -6.34
N ILE A 30 -8.04 -3.41 -5.38
CA ILE A 30 -7.71 -3.55 -3.95
C ILE A 30 -7.08 -4.93 -3.69
N LYS A 31 -7.54 -6.00 -4.32
CA LYS A 31 -6.87 -7.31 -4.23
C LYS A 31 -5.51 -7.31 -4.90
N LEU A 32 -5.38 -6.67 -6.06
CA LEU A 32 -4.10 -6.57 -6.77
C LEU A 32 -3.04 -5.86 -5.91
N GLY A 33 -3.42 -4.80 -5.19
CA GLY A 33 -2.51 -4.02 -4.36
C GLY A 33 -1.83 -4.79 -3.22
N GLU A 34 -2.40 -5.90 -2.73
CA GLU A 34 -1.73 -6.80 -1.77
C GLU A 34 -0.45 -7.41 -2.36
N TYR A 35 -0.46 -7.71 -3.67
CA TYR A 35 0.66 -8.34 -4.38
C TYR A 35 1.71 -7.34 -4.84
N ILE A 36 1.27 -6.16 -5.33
CA ILE A 36 2.15 -5.19 -5.99
C ILE A 36 2.52 -4.01 -5.09
N HIS A 37 1.91 -3.92 -3.90
CA HIS A 37 1.91 -2.76 -3.01
C HIS A 37 1.30 -1.51 -3.70
N ILE A 38 1.02 -0.47 -2.94
CA ILE A 38 0.41 0.77 -3.49
C ILE A 38 1.16 2.04 -3.10
N GLY A 39 0.94 3.11 -3.85
CA GLY A 39 1.52 4.42 -3.57
C GLY A 39 2.97 4.58 -4.06
N LYS A 40 3.76 5.40 -3.36
CA LYS A 40 5.12 5.79 -3.77
C LYS A 40 6.16 4.86 -3.15
N GLN A 41 7.20 4.52 -3.92
CA GLN A 41 8.36 3.73 -3.46
C GLN A 41 8.01 2.26 -3.11
N THR A 42 7.06 1.67 -3.84
CA THR A 42 6.67 0.25 -3.70
C THR A 42 7.85 -0.71 -3.87
N SER A 43 8.77 -0.43 -4.80
CA SER A 43 10.01 -1.20 -4.99
C SER A 43 10.98 -1.14 -3.80
N PHE A 44 10.80 -0.19 -2.87
CA PHE A 44 11.54 -0.11 -1.60
C PHE A 44 10.76 -0.75 -0.43
N GLY A 45 9.64 -1.43 -0.70
CA GLY A 45 8.84 -2.14 0.29
C GLY A 45 7.73 -1.32 0.95
N LEU A 46 7.49 -0.07 0.51
CA LEU A 46 6.39 0.75 1.05
C LEU A 46 5.04 0.37 0.46
N GLY A 47 3.98 0.66 1.21
CA GLY A 47 2.60 0.52 0.74
C GLY A 47 2.09 -0.91 0.66
N LYS A 48 2.77 -1.84 1.34
CA LYS A 48 2.27 -3.20 1.53
C LYS A 48 1.09 -3.17 2.51
N TYR A 49 0.05 -3.92 2.21
CA TYR A 49 -1.07 -4.19 3.11
C TYR A 49 -1.60 -5.60 2.84
N GLU A 50 -2.49 -6.04 3.71
CA GLU A 50 -3.28 -7.25 3.59
C GLU A 50 -4.75 -6.91 3.83
N ILE A 51 -5.65 -7.61 3.14
CA ILE A 51 -7.10 -7.49 3.37
C ILE A 51 -7.45 -8.44 4.52
N VAL A 52 -7.93 -7.88 5.62
CA VAL A 52 -8.48 -8.63 6.73
C VAL A 52 -10.00 -8.69 6.59
N GLU A 53 -10.57 -9.88 6.46
CA GLU A 53 -12.02 -10.08 6.61
C GLU A 53 -12.33 -10.21 8.10
N GLU A 54 -13.26 -9.41 8.61
CA GLU A 54 -13.85 -9.68 9.94
C GLU A 54 -14.67 -10.97 9.86
N VAL A 55 -14.35 -11.93 10.74
CA VAL A 55 -15.08 -13.20 10.92
C VAL A 55 -16.34 -12.98 11.75
#